data_AF-A0A8F5BP86-F1
#
_entry.id   AF-A0A8F5BP86-F1
#
_cell.length_a   1.000
_cell.length_b   1.000
_cell.length_c   1.000
_cell.angle_alpha   90.00
_cell.angle_beta   90.00
_cell.angle_gamma   90.00
#
_symmetry.space_group_name_H-M   'P 1'
#
loop_
_entity.id
_entity.type
_entity.pdbx_description
1 polymer ?
#
loop_
_entity_poly.entity_id
_entity_poly.type
_entity_poly.pdbx_seq_one_letter_code
_entity_poly.pdbx_strand_id
1 'polypeptide(L)'
;MGEENPFDKIIQMPLDRLREIMNKTNLESQVSNEIVGDDWRVKITETKIRKDNNDEAIYKFYGIYLGNKSVAVSVTSEGKLRHVILNDVKIVSETDQTIKKKNTMLLLDYENHRVMVTEGEMELWKGKTGFDAIKSFNILKNEVRSLQ
;
A
#
# COMPACT_ATOMS: atom_id res chain seq x y z
N MET A 1 -27.69 21.23 -15.15
CA MET A 1 -26.85 20.03 -15.00
C MET A 1 -26.17 20.17 -13.66
N GLY A 2 -26.45 19.26 -12.71
CA GLY A 2 -25.90 19.35 -11.35
C GLY A 2 -24.45 18.89 -11.33
N GLU A 3 -23.59 19.65 -10.65
CA GLU A 3 -22.21 19.24 -10.37
C GLU A 3 -22.24 17.95 -9.54
N GLU A 4 -21.75 16.84 -10.10
CA GLU A 4 -21.56 15.60 -9.32
C GLU A 4 -20.55 15.89 -8.21
N ASN A 5 -20.96 15.67 -6.96
CA ASN A 5 -20.10 15.84 -5.81
C ASN A 5 -19.02 14.73 -5.83
N PRO A 6 -17.71 15.03 -5.82
CA PRO A 6 -16.66 14.01 -5.87
C PRO A 6 -16.67 13.03 -4.68
N PHE A 7 -17.44 13.32 -3.63
CA PHE A 7 -17.67 12.41 -2.51
C PHE A 7 -18.71 11.31 -2.78
N ASP A 8 -19.52 11.41 -3.85
CA ASP A 8 -20.53 10.40 -4.19
C ASP A 8 -19.91 9.12 -4.80
N LYS A 9 -18.59 9.07 -4.97
CA LYS A 9 -17.83 7.91 -5.48
C LYS A 9 -16.76 7.43 -4.48
N ILE A 10 -17.07 7.44 -3.18
CA ILE A 10 -16.28 6.65 -2.22
C ILE A 10 -16.52 5.17 -2.52
N ILE A 11 -15.62 4.57 -3.32
CA ILE A 11 -15.63 3.13 -3.57
C ILE A 11 -15.10 2.45 -2.31
N GLN A 12 -16.01 1.95 -1.47
CA GLN A 12 -15.64 0.97 -0.45
C GLN A 12 -15.21 -0.32 -1.17
N MET A 13 -13.95 -0.72 -0.97
CA MET A 13 -13.47 -2.01 -1.47
C MET A 13 -13.77 -3.08 -0.42
N PRO A 14 -14.59 -4.09 -0.72
CA PRO A 14 -14.87 -5.17 0.22
C PRO A 14 -13.58 -5.91 0.57
N LEU A 15 -13.39 -6.22 1.86
CA LEU A 15 -12.20 -6.93 2.36
C LEU A 15 -11.99 -8.27 1.63
N ASP A 16 -13.06 -8.96 1.25
CA ASP A 16 -12.98 -10.23 0.52
C ASP A 16 -12.43 -10.07 -0.89
N ARG A 17 -12.75 -8.96 -1.57
CA ARG A 17 -12.19 -8.64 -2.89
C ARG A 17 -10.70 -8.31 -2.80
N LEU A 18 -10.31 -7.58 -1.75
CA LEU A 18 -8.91 -7.28 -1.47
C LEU A 18 -8.12 -8.58 -1.22
N ARG A 19 -8.68 -9.50 -0.42
CA ARG A 19 -8.13 -10.84 -0.16
C ARG A 19 -8.00 -11.67 -1.43
N GLU A 20 -8.98 -11.63 -2.33
CA GLU A 20 -8.94 -12.38 -3.59
C GLU A 20 -7.78 -11.94 -4.51
N ILE A 21 -7.57 -10.63 -4.67
CA ILE A 21 -6.46 -10.07 -5.47
C ILE A 21 -5.11 -10.49 -4.88
N MET A 22 -5.01 -10.41 -3.56
CA MET A 22 -3.84 -10.77 -2.79
C MET A 22 -3.51 -12.27 -2.90
N ASN A 23 -4.52 -13.14 -2.82
CA ASN A 23 -4.35 -14.60 -2.90
C ASN A 23 -3.96 -15.07 -4.31
N LYS A 24 -4.34 -14.34 -5.37
CA LYS A 24 -3.86 -14.59 -6.74
C LYS A 24 -2.37 -14.25 -6.91
N THR A 25 -1.82 -13.43 -6.02
CA THR A 25 -0.38 -13.14 -6.00
C THR A 25 0.31 -14.31 -5.28
N ASN A 26 1.00 -15.19 -6.01
CA ASN A 26 1.65 -16.35 -5.39
C ASN A 26 2.81 -15.89 -4.50
N LEU A 27 2.58 -15.84 -3.18
CA LEU A 27 3.49 -15.30 -2.15
C LEU A 27 4.68 -16.23 -1.80
N GLU A 28 4.80 -17.38 -2.46
CA GLU A 28 5.62 -18.54 -2.06
C GLU A 28 7.14 -18.31 -1.92
N SER A 29 7.70 -17.16 -2.33
CA SER A 29 9.14 -16.92 -2.17
C SER A 29 9.48 -15.49 -1.73
N GLN A 30 8.85 -15.02 -0.65
CA GLN A 30 9.26 -13.78 0.00
C GLN A 30 10.51 -13.97 0.86
N VAL A 31 11.66 -13.51 0.37
CA VAL A 31 12.85 -13.32 1.22
C VAL A 31 12.78 -11.91 1.79
N SER A 32 12.73 -11.81 3.11
CA SER A 32 12.63 -10.54 3.85
C SER A 32 13.91 -10.29 4.63
N ASN A 33 14.63 -9.21 4.31
CA ASN A 33 15.69 -8.67 5.15
C ASN A 33 15.18 -7.40 5.85
N GLU A 34 15.52 -7.24 7.13
CA GLU A 34 15.10 -6.08 7.93
C GLU A 34 16.30 -5.47 8.67
N ILE A 35 16.43 -4.15 8.59
CA ILE A 35 17.42 -3.35 9.33
C ILE A 35 16.62 -2.35 10.17
N VAL A 36 16.84 -2.33 11.48
CA VAL A 36 16.08 -1.49 12.42
C VAL A 36 17.04 -0.51 13.11
N GLY A 37 16.64 0.77 13.15
CA GLY A 37 17.24 1.82 13.98
C GLY A 37 16.23 2.33 15.01
N ASP A 38 16.56 3.41 15.73
CA ASP A 38 15.77 3.88 16.88
C ASP A 38 14.36 4.39 16.49
N ASP A 39 14.23 5.09 15.37
CA ASP A 39 12.97 5.65 14.86
C ASP A 39 12.66 5.27 13.40
N TRP A 40 13.48 4.39 12.82
CA TRP A 40 13.32 3.92 11.45
C TRP A 40 13.56 2.42 11.29
N ARG A 41 12.97 1.86 10.23
CA ARG A 41 13.27 0.49 9.79
C ARG A 41 13.29 0.42 8.27
N VAL A 42 14.16 -0.42 7.72
CA VAL A 42 14.21 -0.73 6.29
C VAL A 42 13.89 -2.20 6.12
N LYS A 43 12.81 -2.49 5.39
CA LYS A 43 12.39 -3.83 5.00
C LYS A 43 12.65 -4.02 3.51
N ILE A 44 13.38 -5.05 3.16
CA ILE A 44 13.62 -5.45 1.78
C ILE A 44 12.87 -6.75 1.58
N THR A 45 11.93 -6.79 0.64
CA THR A 45 11.15 -7.99 0.32
C THR A 45 11.33 -8.31 -1.15
N GLU A 46 11.85 -9.49 -1.46
CA GLU A 46 11.85 -10.00 -2.83
C GLU A 46 10.55 -10.78 -3.05
N THR A 47 9.89 -10.63 -4.19
CA THR A 47 8.69 -11.40 -4.53
C THR A 47 8.81 -11.87 -5.96
N LYS A 48 8.58 -13.17 -6.18
CA LYS A 48 8.52 -13.74 -7.53
C LYS A 48 7.06 -13.86 -7.93
N ILE A 49 6.71 -13.26 -9.06
CA ILE A 49 5.37 -13.37 -9.65
C ILE A 49 5.50 -14.23 -10.90
N ARG A 50 4.81 -15.38 -10.91
CA ARG A 50 4.59 -16.16 -12.12
C ARG A 50 3.53 -15.48 -12.97
N LYS A 51 3.85 -15.20 -14.23
CA LYS A 51 2.85 -14.84 -15.24
C LYS A 51 2.26 -16.11 -15.82
N ASP A 52 1.05 -15.99 -16.38
CA ASP A 52 0.30 -17.10 -17.01
C ASP A 52 1.07 -17.85 -18.12
N ASN A 53 2.16 -17.26 -18.63
CA ASN A 53 3.02 -17.81 -19.69
C ASN A 53 4.33 -18.44 -19.18
N ASN A 54 4.42 -18.88 -17.92
CA ASN A 54 5.66 -19.39 -17.29
C ASN A 54 6.83 -18.38 -17.19
N ASP A 55 6.64 -17.12 -17.58
CA ASP A 55 7.62 -16.06 -17.31
C ASP A 55 7.59 -15.69 -15.82
N GLU A 56 8.74 -15.80 -15.17
CA GLU A 56 8.93 -15.38 -13.79
C GLU A 56 9.46 -13.94 -13.73
N ALA A 57 8.68 -13.04 -13.15
CA ALA A 57 9.13 -11.69 -12.85
C ALA A 57 9.53 -11.60 -11.38
N ILE A 58 10.77 -11.22 -11.11
CA ILE A 58 11.26 -10.97 -9.75
C ILE A 58 11.15 -9.48 -9.45
N TYR A 59 10.48 -9.15 -8.35
CA TYR A 59 10.35 -7.80 -7.85
C TYR A 59 11.09 -7.65 -6.54
N LYS A 60 11.82 -6.54 -6.38
CA LYS A 60 12.38 -6.14 -5.09
C LYS A 60 11.61 -4.95 -4.56
N PHE A 61 11.07 -5.09 -3.36
CA PHE A 61 10.37 -4.05 -2.62
C PHE A 61 11.27 -3.54 -1.51
N TYR A 62 11.50 -2.24 -1.46
CA TYR A 62 12.26 -1.56 -0.43
C TYR A 62 11.30 -0.65 0.34
N GLY A 63 11.01 -0.99 1.59
CA GLY A 63 10.19 -0.17 2.48
C GLY A 63 11.04 0.48 3.56
N ILE A 64 11.19 1.80 3.52
CA ILE A 64 11.78 2.61 4.58
C ILE A 64 10.63 3.19 5.41
N TYR A 65 10.60 2.89 6.69
CA TYR A 65 9.59 3.40 7.62
C TYR A 65 10.30 4.35 8.58
N LEU A 66 9.76 5.56 8.72
CA LEU A 66 10.29 6.67 9.53
C LEU A 66 9.17 7.11 10.48
N GLY A 67 9.05 6.42 11.62
CA GLY A 67 7.95 6.63 12.57
C GLY A 67 6.57 6.59 11.91
N ASN A 68 5.95 7.76 11.76
CA ASN A 68 4.61 7.94 11.20
C ASN A 68 4.59 8.12 9.66
N LYS A 69 5.76 8.17 9.03
CA LYS A 69 5.93 8.25 7.57
C LYS A 69 6.55 6.96 7.05
N SER A 70 6.29 6.63 5.79
CA SER A 70 7.00 5.55 5.12
C SER A 70 7.14 5.81 3.64
N VAL A 71 8.21 5.27 3.07
CA VAL A 71 8.53 5.27 1.65
C VAL A 71 8.70 3.82 1.24
N ALA A 72 7.88 3.35 0.31
CA ALA A 72 8.05 2.05 -0.31
C ALA A 72 8.36 2.21 -1.79
N VAL A 73 9.36 1.49 -2.26
CA VAL A 73 9.81 1.50 -3.65
C VAL A 73 9.75 0.09 -4.19
N SER A 74 9.28 -0.09 -5.42
CA SER A 74 9.37 -1.36 -6.14
C SER A 74 10.25 -1.23 -7.36
N VAL A 75 11.17 -2.18 -7.50
CA VAL A 75 12.15 -2.25 -8.59
C VAL A 75 11.97 -3.60 -9.28
N THR A 76 12.01 -3.57 -10.61
CA THR A 76 12.00 -4.78 -11.45
C THR A 76 13.32 -5.55 -11.35
N SER A 77 13.36 -6.79 -11.85
CA SER A 77 14.58 -7.60 -11.95
C SER A 77 15.69 -6.93 -12.78
N GLU A 78 15.33 -6.06 -13.72
CA GLU A 78 16.26 -5.28 -14.55
C GLU A 78 16.82 -4.03 -13.85
N GLY A 79 16.44 -3.78 -12.58
CA GLY A 79 16.85 -2.57 -11.86
C GLY A 79 16.05 -1.32 -12.21
N LYS A 80 14.99 -1.43 -13.02
CA LYS A 80 14.12 -0.29 -13.34
C LYS A 80 13.13 -0.01 -12.21
N LEU A 81 13.03 1.27 -11.82
CA LEU A 81 12.05 1.79 -10.88
C LEU A 81 10.64 1.66 -11.46
N ARG A 82 9.72 1.04 -10.72
CA ARG A 82 8.32 0.84 -11.14
C ARG A 82 7.37 1.70 -10.36
N HIS A 83 7.43 1.62 -9.02
CA HIS A 83 6.57 2.39 -8.12
C HIS A 83 7.36 3.06 -7.02
N VAL A 84 6.97 4.28 -6.68
CA VAL A 84 7.32 4.95 -5.42
C VAL A 84 6.01 5.24 -4.68
N ILE A 85 5.92 4.79 -3.44
CA ILE A 85 4.78 4.98 -2.55
C ILE A 85 5.28 5.79 -1.37
N LEU A 86 4.82 7.03 -1.24
CA LEU A 86 5.01 7.83 -0.03
C LEU A 86 3.74 7.74 0.78
N ASN A 87 3.85 7.44 2.07
CA ASN A 87 2.70 7.33 2.95
C ASN A 87 2.95 8.11 4.23
N ASP A 88 2.07 9.05 4.55
CA ASP A 88 2.03 9.74 5.83
C ASP A 88 0.83 9.24 6.61
N VAL A 89 1.06 8.79 7.84
CA VAL A 89 0.07 8.15 8.68
C VAL A 89 -0.03 8.92 9.98
N LYS A 90 -1.26 9.23 10.39
CA LYS A 90 -1.55 9.90 11.66
C LYS A 90 -2.55 9.09 12.45
N ILE A 91 -2.29 8.90 13.74
CA ILE A 91 -3.27 8.33 14.66
C ILE A 91 -4.36 9.39 14.90
N VAL A 92 -5.61 9.01 14.65
CA VAL A 92 -6.78 9.87 14.82
C VAL A 92 -7.43 9.61 16.17
N SER A 93 -7.55 8.34 16.54
CA SER A 93 -8.05 7.92 17.85
C SER A 93 -7.50 6.54 18.20
N GLU A 94 -7.44 6.25 19.48
CA GLU A 94 -6.95 5.00 20.01
C GLU A 94 -7.80 4.57 21.21
N THR A 95 -8.18 3.29 21.22
CA THR A 95 -8.89 2.63 22.33
C THR A 95 -8.06 1.43 22.80
N ASP A 96 -8.50 0.72 23.83
CA ASP A 96 -7.83 -0.50 24.30
C ASP A 96 -7.82 -1.61 23.24
N GLN A 97 -8.78 -1.62 22.31
CA GLN A 97 -8.96 -2.68 21.32
C GLN A 97 -8.58 -2.26 19.90
N THR A 98 -8.68 -0.98 19.57
CA THR A 98 -8.49 -0.50 18.20
C THR A 98 -7.66 0.77 18.12
N ILE A 99 -7.06 0.98 16.94
CA ILE A 99 -6.41 2.22 16.58
C ILE A 99 -6.95 2.70 15.23
N LYS A 100 -7.48 3.92 15.19
CA LYS A 100 -7.92 4.57 13.97
C LYS A 100 -6.81 5.47 13.45
N LYS A 101 -6.46 5.30 12.17
CA LYS A 101 -5.40 6.04 11.49
C LYS A 101 -5.98 6.73 10.28
N LYS A 102 -5.53 7.97 10.03
CA LYS A 102 -5.72 8.67 8.75
C LYS A 102 -4.41 8.55 7.99
N ASN A 103 -4.48 8.24 6.70
CA ASN A 103 -3.31 8.08 5.86
C ASN A 103 -3.45 8.88 4.57
N THR A 104 -2.35 9.46 4.12
CA THR A 104 -2.22 10.07 2.79
C THR A 104 -1.14 9.33 2.03
N MET A 105 -1.50 8.73 0.91
CA MET A 105 -0.61 7.99 0.03
C MET A 105 -0.40 8.75 -1.28
N LEU A 106 0.84 8.91 -1.68
CA LEU A 106 1.25 9.30 -3.04
C LEU A 106 1.89 8.09 -3.71
N LEU A 107 1.28 7.59 -4.77
CA LEU A 107 1.82 6.55 -5.64
C LEU A 107 2.30 7.17 -6.94
N LEU A 108 3.60 7.15 -7.20
CA LEU A 108 4.19 7.41 -8.50
C LEU A 108 4.32 6.07 -9.23
N ASP A 109 3.55 5.89 -10.30
CA ASP A 109 3.47 4.68 -11.11
C ASP A 109 4.09 4.97 -12.48
N TYR A 110 5.39 4.70 -12.59
CA TYR A 110 6.19 4.98 -13.77
C TYR A 110 5.85 4.03 -14.92
N GLU A 111 5.38 2.82 -14.62
CA GLU A 111 4.96 1.87 -15.65
C GLU A 111 3.74 2.40 -16.41
N ASN A 112 2.73 2.87 -15.67
CA ASN A 112 1.50 3.39 -16.25
C ASN A 112 1.52 4.91 -16.48
N HIS A 113 2.68 5.55 -16.31
CA HIS A 113 2.87 6.99 -16.48
C HIS A 113 1.81 7.81 -15.74
N ARG A 114 1.62 7.52 -14.45
CA ARG A 114 0.61 8.21 -13.62
C ARG A 114 1.06 8.46 -12.19
N VAL A 115 0.40 9.41 -11.57
CA VAL A 115 0.46 9.74 -10.15
C VAL A 115 -0.91 9.53 -9.54
N MET A 116 -0.98 8.85 -8.41
CA MET A 116 -2.20 8.68 -7.63
C MET A 116 -1.99 9.27 -6.24
N VAL A 117 -2.94 10.09 -5.79
CA VAL A 117 -3.01 10.61 -4.42
C VAL A 117 -4.26 10.05 -3.77
N THR A 118 -4.09 9.31 -2.68
CA THR A 118 -5.21 8.69 -1.94
C THR A 118 -5.17 9.16 -0.49
N GLU A 119 -6.26 9.76 -0.02
CA GLU A 119 -6.50 9.96 1.40
C GLU A 119 -7.46 8.88 1.90
N GLY A 120 -7.13 8.24 3.02
CA GLY A 120 -7.96 7.20 3.62
C GLY A 120 -7.98 7.27 5.14
N GLU A 121 -8.95 6.57 5.71
CA GLU A 121 -8.99 6.21 7.11
C GLU A 121 -9.02 4.69 7.25
N MET A 122 -8.24 4.17 8.19
CA MET A 122 -8.15 2.76 8.49
C MET A 122 -8.35 2.56 9.99
N GLU A 123 -9.21 1.63 10.37
CA GLU A 123 -9.29 1.16 11.76
C GLU A 123 -8.63 -0.21 11.86
N LEU A 124 -7.74 -0.36 12.83
CA LEU A 124 -6.97 -1.58 13.07
C LEU A 124 -7.30 -2.17 14.44
N TRP A 125 -7.43 -3.49 14.53
CA TRP A 125 -7.45 -4.23 15.78
C TRP A 125 -6.04 -4.30 16.38
N LYS A 126 -5.91 -3.94 17.67
CA LYS A 126 -4.68 -4.13 18.43
C LYS A 126 -4.40 -5.62 18.66
N GLY A 127 -3.13 -6.00 18.69
CA GLY A 127 -2.70 -7.38 18.91
C GLY A 127 -2.84 -8.32 17.69
N LYS A 128 -3.41 -7.85 16.59
CA LYS A 128 -3.46 -8.57 15.32
C LYS A 128 -2.40 -8.06 14.36
N THR A 129 -1.96 -8.91 13.44
CA THR A 129 -0.96 -8.59 12.42
C THR A 129 -1.49 -8.92 11.03
N GLY A 130 -0.84 -8.37 9.99
CA GLY A 130 -1.27 -8.60 8.60
C GLY A 130 -2.68 -8.09 8.31
N PHE A 131 -3.42 -8.81 7.47
CA PHE A 131 -4.79 -8.46 7.06
C PHE A 131 -5.80 -8.55 8.19
N ASP A 132 -5.62 -9.47 9.13
CA ASP A 132 -6.58 -9.65 10.24
C ASP A 132 -6.55 -8.47 11.21
N ALA A 133 -5.50 -7.65 11.17
CA ALA A 133 -5.46 -6.37 11.86
C ALA A 133 -6.45 -5.37 11.26
N ILE A 134 -6.83 -5.48 9.99
CA ILE A 134 -7.70 -4.49 9.33
C ILE A 134 -9.15 -4.73 9.75
N LYS A 135 -9.69 -3.83 10.58
CA LYS A 135 -11.10 -3.83 10.96
C LYS A 135 -11.96 -3.15 9.91
N SER A 136 -11.51 -2.00 9.41
CA SER A 136 -12.18 -1.27 8.35
C SER A 136 -11.20 -0.38 7.58
N PHE A 137 -11.53 -0.06 6.34
CA PHE A 137 -10.77 0.84 5.49
C PHE A 137 -11.72 1.66 4.62
N ASN A 138 -11.60 2.99 4.68
CA ASN A 138 -12.39 3.93 3.92
C ASN A 138 -11.47 4.85 3.12
N ILE A 139 -11.72 4.97 1.81
CA ILE A 139 -11.05 5.95 0.96
C ILE A 139 -11.85 7.24 1.02
N LEU A 140 -11.26 8.32 1.52
CA LEU A 140 -11.91 9.63 1.60
C LEU A 140 -11.77 10.42 0.31
N LYS A 141 -10.60 10.31 -0.33
CA LYS A 141 -10.27 11.04 -1.55
C LYS A 141 -9.33 10.21 -2.41
N ASN A 142 -9.54 10.23 -3.72
CA ASN A 142 -8.63 9.60 -4.67
C ASN A 142 -8.51 10.45 -5.93
N GLU A 143 -7.30 10.92 -6.23
CA GLU A 143 -6.97 11.64 -7.45
C GLU A 143 -5.97 10.83 -8.27
N VAL A 144 -6.16 10.79 -9.60
CA VAL A 144 -5.22 10.19 -10.54
C VAL A 144 -4.88 11.21 -11.61
N ARG A 145 -3.60 11.36 -11.91
CA ARG A 145 -3.07 12.26 -12.92
C ARG A 145 -2.06 11.53 -13.79
N SER A 146 -1.98 11.84 -15.06
CA SER A 146 -0.89 11.33 -15.91
C SER A 146 0.41 12.06 -15.58
N LEU A 147 1.53 11.34 -15.64
CA LEU A 147 2.86 11.93 -15.70
C LEU A 147 3.04 12.45 -17.14
N GLN A 148 3.16 13.77 -17.28
CA GLN A 148 3.47 14.44 -18.55
C GLN A 148 4.95 14.29 -18.90
#